data_AF-A0A974HJ95-F1
#
_entry.id   AF-A0A974HJ95-F1
#
_cell.length_a   1.000
_cell.length_b   1.000
_cell.length_c   1.000
_cell.angle_alpha   90.00
_cell.angle_beta   90.00
_cell.angle_gamma   90.00
#
_symmetry.space_group_name_H-M   'P 1'
#
loop_
_entity.id
_entity.type
_entity.pdbx_description
1 polymer ?
#
loop_
_entity_poly.entity_id
_entity_poly.type
_entity_poly.pdbx_seq_one_letter_code
_entity_poly.pdbx_strand_id
1 'polypeptide(L)' 'IQCPSCQFIWCFRCHAPWHEGVNCREYKKGDKLLRHWANEIEHGQRNAQKCPRCK' A
#
# COMPACT_ATOMS: atom_id res chain seq x y z
N ILE A 1 11.30 1.92 11.02
CA ILE A 1 10.98 2.99 12.00
C ILE A 1 9.58 2.74 12.51
N GLN A 2 9.32 2.96 13.80
CA GLN A 2 8.03 2.65 14.42
C GLN A 2 7.43 3.90 15.06
N CYS A 3 6.12 4.10 14.90
CA CYS A 3 5.40 5.20 15.52
C CYS A 3 5.11 4.83 16.98
N PRO A 4 5.51 5.64 17.98
CA PRO A 4 5.23 5.31 19.37
C PRO A 4 3.73 5.42 19.72
N SER A 5 2.95 6.20 18.96
CA SER A 5 1.52 6.38 19.20
C SER A 5 0.67 5.26 18.59
N CYS A 6 0.84 4.98 17.29
CA CYS A 6 0.02 3.99 16.59
C CYS A 6 0.72 2.67 16.29
N GLN A 7 1.98 2.50 16.74
CA GLN A 7 2.80 1.30 16.55
C GLN A 7 3.06 0.93 15.08
N PHE A 8 2.67 1.79 14.13
CA PHE A 8 2.90 1.57 12.71
C PHE A 8 4.39 1.56 12.38
N ILE A 9 4.83 0.56 11.63
CA ILE A 9 6.22 0.39 11.22
C ILE A 9 6.36 0.68 9.72
N TRP A 10 7.27 1.58 9.37
CA TRP A 10 7.53 1.97 7.98
C TRP A 10 9.02 1.93 7.63
N CYS A 11 9.27 1.81 6.33
CA CYS A 11 10.58 1.95 5.73
C CYS A 11 10.95 3.43 5.63
N PHE A 12 12.07 3.82 6.25
CA PHE A 12 12.53 5.21 6.25
C PHE A 12 12.83 5.74 4.83
N ARG A 13 13.34 4.89 3.94
CA ARG A 13 13.75 5.33 2.59
C ARG A 13 12.59 5.66 1.67
N CYS A 14 11.48 4.93 1.79
CA CYS A 14 10.38 5.03 0.82
C CYS A 14 9.04 5.42 1.45
N HIS A 15 8.98 5.56 2.78
CA HIS A 15 7.79 5.89 3.56
C HIS A 15 6.59 4.93 3.39
N ALA A 16 6.84 3.74 2.84
CA ALA A 16 5.85 2.68 2.76
C ALA A 16 5.85 1.81 4.02
N PRO A 17 4.82 0.97 4.26
CA PRO A 17 4.86 -0.08 5.28
C PRO A 17 6.17 -0.86 5.25
N TRP A 18 6.63 -1.32 6.41
CA TRP A 18 7.86 -2.09 6.52
C TRP A 18 7.82 -3.34 5.62
N HIS A 19 8.96 -3.61 4.96
CA HIS A 19 9.06 -4.64 3.92
C HIS A 19 10.35 -5.44 4.08
N GLU A 20 10.36 -6.34 5.06
CA GLU A 20 11.50 -7.22 5.32
C GLU A 20 11.75 -8.18 4.15
N GLY A 21 13.02 -8.48 3.87
CA GLY A 21 13.42 -9.44 2.83
C GLY A 21 13.28 -8.95 1.38
N VAL A 22 12.78 -7.72 1.15
CA VAL A 22 12.70 -7.12 -0.19
C VAL A 22 13.19 -5.67 -0.19
N ASN A 23 13.79 -5.24 -1.29
CA ASN A 23 14.20 -3.85 -1.42
C ASN A 23 13.02 -2.94 -1.81
N CYS A 24 13.21 -1.62 -1.69
CA CYS A 24 12.15 -0.65 -1.98
C CYS A 24 11.61 -0.71 -3.42
N ARG A 25 12.43 -1.16 -4.38
CA ARG A 25 12.03 -1.27 -5.80
C ARG A 25 11.10 -2.46 -6.00
N GLU A 26 11.44 -3.61 -5.42
CA GLU A 26 10.61 -4.82 -5.45
C GLU A 26 9.27 -4.59 -4.76
N TYR A 27 9.29 -3.98 -3.57
CA TYR A 27 8.07 -3.65 -2.84
C TYR A 27 7.12 -2.79 -3.68
N LYS A 28 7.63 -1.70 -4.28
CA LYS A 28 6.85 -0.82 -5.15
C LYS A 28 6.33 -1.52 -6.41
N LYS A 29 7.07 -2.50 -6.94
CA LYS A 29 6.62 -3.31 -8.07
C LYS A 29 5.45 -4.20 -7.66
N GLY A 30 5.54 -4.86 -6.50
CA GLY A 30 4.47 -5.69 -5.94
C GLY A 30 3.18 -4.89 -5.68
N ASP A 31 3.29 -3.71 -5.06
CA ASP A 31 2.14 -2.83 -4.78
C ASP A 31 1.37 -2.43 -6.04
N LYS A 32 2.09 -2.13 -7.14
CA LYS A 32 1.47 -1.84 -8.44
C LYS A 32 0.74 -3.04 -9.02
N LEU A 33 1.32 -4.24 -8.90
CA LEU A 33 0.69 -5.47 -9.39
C LEU A 33 -0.59 -5.80 -8.62
N LEU A 34 -0.56 -5.68 -7.29
CA LEU A 34 -1.74 -5.89 -6.45
C LEU A 34 -2.86 -4.91 -6.83
N ARG A 35 -2.51 -3.63 -7.03
CA ARG A 35 -3.48 -2.61 -7.47
C ARG A 35 -4.05 -2.94 -8.84
N HIS A 36 -3.23 -3.37 -9.79
CA HIS A 36 -3.70 -3.74 -11.11
C HIS A 36 -4.66 -4.92 -11.05
N TRP A 37 -4.26 -6.01 -10.39
CA TRP A 37 -5.09 -7.19 -10.16
C TRP A 37 -6.42 -6.83 -9.48
N ALA A 38 -6.40 -6.00 -8.44
CA ALA A 38 -7.62 -5.57 -7.76
C ALA A 38 -8.59 -4.83 -8.71
N ASN A 39 -8.08 -3.99 -9.62
CA ASN A 39 -8.93 -3.33 -10.61
C ASN A 39 -9.49 -4.32 -11.65
N GLU A 40 -8.73 -5.34 -12.03
CA GLU A 40 -9.18 -6.36 -12.98
C GLU A 40 -10.26 -7.27 -12.38
N ILE A 41 -10.07 -7.71 -11.13
CA ILE A 41 -11.03 -8.55 -10.40
C ILE A 41 -12.33 -7.80 -10.09
N GLU A 42 -12.27 -6.48 -9.90
CA GLU A 42 -13.45 -5.71 -9.51
C GLU A 42 -14.55 -5.68 -10.58
N HIS A 43 -14.33 -6.07 -11.87
CA HIS A 43 -15.38 -6.14 -12.92
C HIS A 43 -16.44 -5.00 -12.88
N GLY A 44 -16.05 -3.79 -12.45
CA GLY A 44 -16.94 -2.61 -12.29
C GLY A 44 -17.58 -2.36 -10.91
N GLN A 45 -17.45 -3.28 -9.94
CA GLN A 45 -17.95 -3.14 -8.56
C GLN A 45 -16.78 -2.86 -7.60
N ARG A 46 -16.52 -1.59 -7.30
CA ARG A 46 -15.46 -1.21 -6.36
C ARG A 46 -15.88 -1.47 -4.92
N ASN A 47 -15.22 -2.42 -4.25
CA ASN A 47 -15.48 -2.73 -2.83
C ASN A 47 -14.94 -1.64 -1.88
N ALA A 48 -13.99 -0.83 -2.34
CA ALA A 48 -13.51 0.35 -1.64
C ALA A 48 -13.42 1.54 -2.59
N GLN A 49 -14.08 2.64 -2.23
CA GLN A 49 -13.99 3.91 -2.94
C GLN A 49 -13.28 4.96 -2.08
N LYS A 50 -12.59 5.91 -2.71
CA LYS A 50 -12.03 7.06 -1.98
C LYS A 50 -13.14 7.74 -1.18
N CYS A 51 -12.89 7.94 0.10
CA CYS A 51 -13.76 8.74 0.96
C CYS A 51 -14.02 10.10 0.30
N PRO A 52 -15.27 10.45 -0.06
CA PRO A 52 -15.56 11.72 -0.74
C PRO A 52 -15.29 12.94 0.14
N ARG A 53 -15.21 12.77 1.47
CA ARG A 53 -14.84 13.82 2.43
C ARG A 53 -13.34 14.04 2.57
N CYS A 54 -12.51 13.05 2.26
CA CYS A 54 -11.10 12.99 2.66
C CYS A 54 -10.10 13.11 1.49
N LYS A 55 -10.60 13.40 0.27
CA LYS A 55 -9.98 13.14 -1.05
C LYS A 55 -8.45 13.08 -1.12
#